data_AF-A0A3D4RRL0-F1
#
_entry.id   AF-A0A3D4RRL0-F1
#
_cell.length_a   1.000
_cell.length_b   1.000
_cell.length_c   1.000
_cell.angle_alpha   90.00
_cell.angle_beta   90.00
_cell.angle_gamma   90.00
#
_symmetry.space_group_name_H-M   'P 1'
#
loop_
_entity.id
_entity.type
_entity.pdbx_description
1 polymer ?
#
loop_
_entity_poly.entity_id
_entity_poly.type
_entity_poly.pdbx_seq_one_letter_code
_entity_poly.pdbx_strand_id
1 'polypeptide(L)'
;MKQKPSLLMLSMSWALIIALLMTAVSFMHNFQGELSDPLTGSIRWGDVGFLFLAWFVAAELIMLIGGGLYFGGKILLRRLKR
;
A
#
# COMPACT_ATOMS: atom_id res chain seq x y z
N MET A 1 -0.15 -2.24 30.96
CA MET A 1 0.00 -3.50 30.18
C MET A 1 0.60 -3.14 28.83
N LYS A 2 1.80 -3.61 28.47
CA LYS A 2 2.40 -3.32 27.16
C LYS A 2 1.72 -4.20 26.11
N GLN A 3 0.68 -3.69 25.44
CA GLN A 3 0.08 -4.37 24.29
C GLN A 3 1.14 -4.47 23.20
N LYS A 4 1.50 -5.69 22.80
CA LYS A 4 2.39 -5.89 21.67
C LYS A 4 1.63 -5.49 20.40
N PRO A 5 2.15 -4.58 19.57
CA PRO A 5 1.48 -4.20 18.34
C PRO A 5 1.24 -5.45 17.50
N SER A 6 0.01 -5.60 16.99
CA SER A 6 -0.32 -6.74 16.13
C SER A 6 0.43 -6.62 14.81
N LEU A 7 0.84 -7.76 14.24
CA LEU A 7 1.48 -7.78 12.92
C LEU A 7 0.58 -7.14 11.85
N LEU A 8 -0.74 -7.26 12.01
CA LEU A 8 -1.74 -6.66 11.14
C LEU A 8 -1.75 -5.13 11.26
N MET A 9 -1.65 -4.58 12.48
CA MET A 9 -1.48 -3.14 12.68
C MET A 9 -0.21 -2.62 12.01
N LEU A 10 0.90 -3.36 12.12
CA LEU A 10 2.16 -2.97 11.48
C LEU A 10 2.04 -3.01 9.96
N SER A 11 1.42 -4.05 9.39
CA SER A 11 1.14 -4.17 7.96
C SER A 11 0.34 -2.96 7.46
N MET A 12 -0.80 -2.68 8.10
CA MET A 12 -1.68 -1.56 7.75
C MET A 12 -0.98 -0.21 7.88
N SER A 13 -0.14 -0.02 8.91
CA SER A 13 0.63 1.21 9.10
C SER A 13 1.63 1.42 7.96
N TRP A 14 2.31 0.35 7.53
CA TRP A 14 3.25 0.43 6.42
C TRP A 14 2.54 0.61 5.07
N ALA A 15 1.44 -0.11 4.83
CA ALA A 15 0.63 0.06 3.64
C ALA A 15 0.09 1.50 3.53
N LEU A 16 -0.31 2.10 4.65
CA LEU A 16 -0.72 3.50 4.70
C LEU A 16 0.41 4.45 4.29
N ILE A 17 1.61 4.27 4.84
CA ILE A 17 2.78 5.09 4.49
C ILE A 17 3.11 4.96 3.00
N ILE A 18 3.14 3.72 2.47
CA ILE A 18 3.40 3.46 1.05
C ILE A 18 2.32 4.10 0.18
N ALA A 19 1.04 3.98 0.55
CA ALA A 19 -0.06 4.57 -0.19
C ALA A 19 0.05 6.09 -0.26
N LEU A 20 0.36 6.75 0.87
CA LEU A 20 0.57 8.20 0.92
C LEU A 20 1.74 8.62 0.03
N LEU A 21 2.88 7.91 0.10
CA LEU A 21 4.06 8.20 -0.71
C LEU A 21 3.77 8.01 -2.20
N MET A 22 3.16 6.90 -2.60
CA MET A 22 2.86 6.63 -4.00
C MET A 22 1.82 7.60 -4.55
N THR A 23 0.84 7.99 -3.75
CA THR A 23 -0.11 9.04 -4.12
C THR A 23 0.62 10.36 -4.36
N ALA A 24 1.51 10.78 -3.45
CA ALA A 24 2.31 11.99 -3.60
C ALA A 24 3.24 11.94 -4.83
N VAL A 25 3.91 10.81 -5.08
CA VAL A 25 4.74 10.61 -6.27
C VAL A 25 3.91 10.68 -7.54
N SER A 26 2.70 10.10 -7.53
CA SER A 26 1.79 10.15 -8.68
C SER A 26 1.37 11.58 -9.01
N PHE A 27 1.16 12.44 -8.00
CA PHE A 27 0.95 13.87 -8.20
C PHE A 27 2.18 14.56 -8.81
N MET A 28 3.38 14.20 -8.34
CA MET A 28 4.63 14.80 -8.82
C MET A 28 5.02 14.36 -10.23
N HIS A 29 4.52 13.20 -10.70
CA HIS A 29 4.86 12.68 -12.02
C HIS A 29 3.78 12.98 -13.07
N ASN A 30 2.49 12.96 -12.69
CA ASN A 30 1.36 13.17 -13.61
C ASN A 30 0.84 14.62 -13.63
N PHE A 31 1.71 15.63 -13.49
CA PHE A 31 1.32 17.04 -13.33
C PHE A 31 0.24 17.50 -14.35
N GLN A 32 -0.93 17.83 -13.78
CA GLN A 32 -1.99 18.75 -14.27
C GLN A 32 -2.98 18.28 -15.35
N GLY A 33 -2.80 17.15 -16.01
CA GLY A 33 -3.75 16.71 -17.06
C GLY A 33 -4.90 15.84 -16.54
N GLU A 34 -4.57 14.79 -15.78
CA GLU A 34 -5.52 13.69 -15.51
C GLU A 34 -6.29 13.83 -14.19
N LEU A 35 -5.71 14.52 -13.20
CA LEU A 35 -6.31 14.72 -11.87
C LEU A 35 -6.94 16.11 -11.71
N SER A 36 -6.83 16.95 -12.72
CA SER A 36 -7.48 18.26 -12.79
C SER A 36 -8.66 18.17 -13.75
N ASP A 37 -9.76 18.81 -13.39
CA ASP A 37 -10.85 19.00 -14.34
C ASP A 37 -10.37 19.93 -15.48
N PRO A 38 -10.41 19.47 -16.75
CA PRO A 38 -9.91 20.24 -17.89
C PRO A 38 -10.67 21.55 -18.10
N LEU A 39 -11.88 21.71 -17.54
CA LEU A 39 -12.68 22.92 -17.66
C LEU A 39 -12.42 23.94 -16.54
N THR A 40 -12.11 23.48 -15.33
CA THR A 40 -12.01 24.35 -14.15
C THR A 40 -10.60 24.44 -13.57
N GLY A 41 -9.68 23.56 -13.98
CA GLY A 41 -8.35 23.42 -13.38
C GLY A 41 -8.38 22.96 -11.91
N SER A 42 -9.56 22.59 -11.40
CA SER A 42 -9.73 22.17 -10.02
C SER A 42 -9.29 20.73 -9.82
N ILE A 43 -8.75 20.42 -8.64
CA ILE A 43 -8.33 19.07 -8.29
C ILE A 43 -9.58 18.21 -8.07
N ARG A 44 -9.68 17.11 -8.81
CA ARG A 44 -10.74 16.11 -8.64
C ARG A 44 -10.41 15.19 -7.46
N TRP A 45 -10.73 15.63 -6.25
CA TRP A 45 -10.45 14.91 -5.01
C TRP A 45 -10.99 13.47 -4.97
N GLY A 46 -12.06 13.17 -5.72
CA GLY A 46 -12.58 11.81 -5.86
C GLY A 46 -11.58 10.85 -6.52
N ASP A 47 -10.92 11.29 -7.60
CA ASP A 47 -9.92 10.47 -8.30
C ASP A 47 -8.65 10.32 -7.48
N VAL A 48 -8.30 11.35 -6.70
CA VAL A 48 -7.20 11.32 -5.74
C VAL A 48 -7.46 10.29 -4.65
N GLY A 49 -8.67 10.26 -4.09
CA GLY A 49 -9.07 9.26 -3.11
C GLY A 49 -9.07 7.85 -3.67
N PHE A 50 -9.52 7.67 -4.92
CA PHE A 50 -9.46 6.39 -5.61
C PHE A 50 -8.02 5.92 -5.85
N LEU A 51 -7.14 6.81 -6.29
CA LEU A 51 -5.73 6.54 -6.50
C LEU A 51 -5.04 6.12 -5.20
N PHE A 52 -5.30 6.84 -4.11
CA PHE A 52 -4.82 6.48 -2.78
C PHE A 52 -5.29 5.08 -2.38
N LEU A 53 -6.58 4.78 -2.55
CA LEU A 53 -7.15 3.48 -2.21
C LEU A 53 -6.53 2.36 -3.05
N ALA A 54 -6.31 2.58 -4.34
CA ALA A 54 -5.65 1.62 -5.23
C ALA A 54 -4.23 1.31 -4.75
N TRP A 55 -3.44 2.33 -4.40
CA TRP A 55 -2.10 2.14 -3.85
C TRP A 55 -2.10 1.44 -2.50
N PHE A 56 -3.06 1.78 -1.63
CA PHE A 56 -3.22 1.14 -0.33
C PHE A 56 -3.52 -0.35 -0.45
N VAL A 57 -4.50 -0.72 -1.28
CA VAL A 57 -4.86 -2.11 -1.53
C VAL A 57 -3.69 -2.87 -2.17
N ALA A 58 -3.00 -2.28 -3.14
CA ALA A 58 -1.83 -2.88 -3.76
C ALA A 58 -0.70 -3.14 -2.75
N ALA A 59 -0.39 -2.15 -1.89
CA ALA A 59 0.64 -2.28 -0.87
C ALA A 59 0.30 -3.38 0.15
N GLU A 60 -0.94 -3.44 0.62
CA GLU A 60 -1.38 -4.46 1.57
C GLU A 60 -1.35 -5.86 0.95
N LEU A 61 -1.80 -6.02 -0.31
CA LEU A 61 -1.72 -7.29 -1.03
C LEU A 61 -0.28 -7.79 -1.15
N ILE A 62 0.66 -6.90 -1.50
CA ILE A 62 2.08 -7.26 -1.61
C ILE A 62 2.63 -7.70 -0.24
N MET A 63 2.26 -7.02 0.84
CA MET A 63 2.68 -7.40 2.20
C MET A 63 2.10 -8.76 2.62
N LEU A 64 0.83 -9.02 2.31
CA LEU A 64 0.19 -10.30 2.61
C LEU A 64 0.81 -11.44 1.80
N ILE A 65 1.06 -11.23 0.50
CA ILE A 65 1.72 -12.22 -0.37
C ILE A 65 3.16 -12.45 0.09
N GLY A 66 3.93 -11.39 0.30
CA GLY A 66 5.33 -11.47 0.75
C GLY A 66 5.45 -12.13 2.12
N GLY A 67 4.58 -11.77 3.07
CA GLY A 67 4.49 -12.39 4.38
C GLY A 67 4.11 -13.87 4.28
N GLY A 68 3.09 -14.19 3.46
CA GLY A 68 2.65 -15.57 3.22
C GLY A 68 3.75 -16.44 2.62
N LEU A 69 4.47 -15.94 1.61
CA LEU A 69 5.62 -16.63 1.00
C LEU A 69 6.76 -16.82 2.00
N TYR A 70 7.05 -15.82 2.85
CA TYR A 70 8.07 -15.93 3.90
C TYR A 70 7.73 -17.05 4.90
N PHE A 71 6.49 -17.10 5.40
CA PHE A 71 6.07 -18.15 6.33
C PHE A 71 6.02 -19.52 5.64
N GLY A 72 5.51 -19.59 4.40
CA GLY A 72 5.47 -20.82 3.60
C GLY A 72 6.86 -21.40 3.35
N GLY A 73 7.80 -20.59 2.88
CA GLY A 73 9.19 -20.99 2.66
C GLY A 73 9.89 -21.44 3.95
N LYS A 74 9.65 -20.74 5.07
CA LYS A 74 10.19 -21.13 6.37
C LYS A 74 9.67 -22.48 6.86
N ILE A 75 8.40 -22.80 6.61
CA ILE A 75 7.81 -24.09 6.95
C ILE A 75 8.39 -25.21 6.06
N LEU A 76 8.53 -24.95 4.76
CA LEU A 76 9.10 -25.91 3.81
C LEU A 76 10.55 -26.26 4.17
N LEU A 77 11.39 -25.25 4.44
CA LEU A 77 12.78 -25.44 4.87
C LEU A 77 12.90 -26.19 6.19
N ARG A 78 11.99 -25.96 7.15
CA ARG A 78 11.94 -26.71 8.41
C ARG A 78 11.58 -28.18 8.20
N ARG A 79 10.73 -28.50 7.21
CA ARG A 79 10.37 -29.89 6.87
C ARG A 79 11.50 -30.61 6.14
N LEU A 80 12.26 -29.93 5.29
CA LEU A 80 13.41 -30.49 4.56
C LEU A 80 14.63 -30.79 5.45
N LYS A 81 14.72 -30.15 6.62
CA LYS A 81 15.83 -30.34 7.57
C LYS A 81 15.55 -31.42 8.64
N ARG A 82 14.35 -31.99 8.66
CA ARG A 82 14.00 -33.17 9.48
C ARG A 82 14.16 -34.42 8.65
#